data_AF-A0A0S9QS13-F1
#
_entry.id   AF-A0A0S9QS13-F1
#
_cell.length_a   1.000
_cell.length_b   1.000
_cell.length_c   1.000
_cell.angle_alpha   90.00
_cell.angle_beta   90.00
_cell.angle_gamma   90.00
#
_symmetry.space_group_name_H-M   'P 1'
#
loop_
_entity.id
_entity.type
_entity.pdbx_description
1 polymer ?
#
loop_
_entity_poly.entity_id
_entity_poly.type
_entity_poly.pdbx_seq_one_letter_code
_entity_poly.pdbx_strand_id
1 'polypeptide(L)'
;MTHRETPATGAHGLGISAGAFVAAFTASPTPMVLTDPRQHDNPIVWANEAFLSLTGYAWEEISGRNCRMLQGPETDPRAVRRLRDAVIAGRPIEIELVNYRKDGTSFWNGMTVAPVHDETGQIVHFYSAQADMTGKYRTEVAMKDAHDELERRVGEQTAHLRAALEQKTALLHEVDHRVKNNLQVISSLMLLKARRTPRGEAKDALQGMAERIGALSTVHRMLYSTGDVTRFDLREFADDFVSELVAGLDTDRTAVSAEIDSIAVSAAMAAPLALMLHELATNAVRHAFPDSRPGRITISAQRSDDGLRMLIEDDGVGLAGGTPNPAGFGRSLVEMVVRQLRGVIAWSDVAPGTRVEILVPLDAISLQSPITDRAPGPEWASP
;
A
#
# COMPACT_ATOMS: atom_id res chain seq x y z
N MET A 1 -87.84 -20.62 16.69
CA MET A 1 -87.03 -20.70 15.47
C MET A 1 -86.42 -19.33 15.24
N THR A 2 -85.15 -19.16 15.60
CA THR A 2 -84.32 -18.04 15.13
C THR A 2 -82.88 -18.50 15.30
N HIS A 3 -82.25 -18.79 14.16
CA HIS A 3 -80.86 -19.20 14.04
C HIS A 3 -79.94 -18.12 14.63
N ARG A 4 -79.03 -18.54 15.51
CA ARG A 4 -77.87 -17.75 15.92
C ARG A 4 -76.81 -17.88 14.84
N GLU A 5 -76.39 -16.75 14.28
CA GLU A 5 -75.12 -16.62 13.58
C GLU A 5 -73.98 -16.70 14.61
N THR A 6 -72.97 -17.50 14.30
CA THR A 6 -71.72 -17.59 15.05
C THR A 6 -70.67 -16.77 14.29
N PRO A 7 -69.90 -15.88 14.93
CA PRO A 7 -68.86 -15.12 14.24
C PRO A 7 -67.58 -15.95 14.14
N ALA A 8 -67.06 -16.11 12.92
CA ALA A 8 -65.74 -16.68 12.67
C ALA A 8 -64.64 -15.67 13.03
N THR A 9 -63.76 -16.10 13.94
CA THR A 9 -62.58 -15.38 14.42
C THR A 9 -61.47 -15.31 13.35
N GLY A 10 -60.89 -14.11 13.13
CA GLY A 10 -59.46 -14.01 12.82
C GLY A 10 -58.99 -13.33 11.52
N ALA A 11 -59.84 -12.69 10.72
CA ALA A 11 -59.39 -11.84 9.62
C ALA A 11 -59.60 -10.35 9.95
N HIS A 12 -58.53 -9.62 10.28
CA HIS A 12 -58.58 -8.16 10.31
C HIS A 12 -58.46 -7.62 8.88
N GLY A 13 -59.59 -7.56 8.17
CA GLY A 13 -59.69 -7.01 6.82
C GLY A 13 -61.15 -6.70 6.49
N LEU A 14 -61.38 -5.53 5.88
CA LEU A 14 -62.67 -5.03 5.38
C LEU A 14 -63.47 -6.14 4.67
N GLY A 15 -64.80 -6.03 4.63
CA GLY A 15 -65.78 -7.00 4.05
C GLY A 15 -65.52 -7.45 2.60
N ILE A 16 -64.42 -8.15 2.41
CA ILE A 16 -63.90 -8.73 1.18
C ILE A 16 -64.52 -10.11 1.08
N SER A 17 -65.27 -10.33 0.00
CA SER A 17 -65.90 -11.64 -0.24
C SER A 17 -64.85 -12.72 -0.47
N ALA A 18 -65.21 -13.99 -0.22
CA ALA A 18 -64.37 -15.14 -0.56
C ALA A 18 -63.96 -15.13 -2.06
N GLY A 19 -64.83 -14.63 -2.94
CA GLY A 19 -64.54 -14.47 -4.38
C GLY A 19 -63.42 -13.47 -4.68
N ALA A 20 -63.28 -12.42 -3.86
CA ALA A 20 -62.20 -11.45 -4.01
C ALA A 20 -60.83 -12.02 -3.57
N PHE A 21 -60.78 -12.89 -2.55
CA PHE A 21 -59.56 -13.64 -2.22
C PHE A 21 -59.16 -14.61 -3.33
N VAL A 22 -60.12 -15.35 -3.90
CA VAL A 22 -59.86 -16.24 -5.05
C VAL A 22 -59.35 -15.46 -6.26
N ALA A 23 -59.92 -14.30 -6.54
CA ALA A 23 -59.43 -13.42 -7.61
C ALA A 23 -58.00 -12.93 -7.34
N ALA A 24 -57.67 -12.57 -6.09
CA ALA A 24 -56.33 -12.15 -5.70
C ALA A 24 -55.29 -13.28 -5.84
N PHE A 25 -55.62 -14.50 -5.41
CA PHE A 25 -54.74 -15.67 -5.59
C PHE A 25 -54.56 -16.04 -7.07
N THR A 26 -55.64 -15.96 -7.86
CA THR A 26 -55.58 -16.22 -9.31
C THR A 26 -54.72 -15.19 -10.04
N ALA A 27 -54.82 -13.90 -9.68
CA ALA A 27 -54.06 -12.82 -10.31
C ALA A 27 -52.61 -12.67 -9.79
N SER A 28 -52.23 -13.43 -8.75
CA SER A 28 -50.90 -13.37 -8.17
C SER A 28 -49.84 -13.84 -9.18
N PRO A 29 -48.74 -13.08 -9.38
CA PRO A 29 -47.61 -13.52 -10.21
C PRO A 29 -46.76 -14.61 -9.53
N THR A 30 -47.01 -14.88 -8.25
CA THR A 30 -46.33 -15.95 -7.51
C THR A 30 -46.99 -17.29 -7.86
N PRO A 31 -46.24 -18.28 -8.38
CA PRO A 31 -46.70 -19.65 -8.55
C PRO A 31 -47.34 -20.19 -7.26
N MET A 32 -48.58 -20.64 -7.35
CA MET A 32 -49.36 -21.10 -6.20
C MET A 32 -50.20 -22.32 -6.52
N VAL A 33 -50.31 -23.23 -5.56
CA VAL A 33 -51.20 -24.40 -5.60
C VAL A 33 -51.95 -24.59 -4.29
N LEU A 34 -53.13 -25.20 -4.39
CA LEU A 34 -53.92 -25.68 -3.26
C LEU A 34 -54.10 -27.20 -3.39
N THR A 35 -53.87 -27.94 -2.32
CA THR A 35 -54.09 -29.39 -2.27
C THR A 35 -55.12 -29.75 -1.20
N ASP A 36 -55.84 -30.86 -1.39
CA ASP A 36 -56.87 -31.33 -0.44
C ASP A 36 -56.41 -32.59 0.29
N PRO A 37 -55.96 -32.49 1.56
CA PRO A 37 -55.45 -33.64 2.31
C PRO A 37 -56.53 -34.64 2.72
N ARG A 38 -57.82 -34.31 2.53
CA ARG A 38 -58.96 -35.21 2.82
C ARG A 38 -59.19 -36.20 1.67
N GLN A 39 -58.63 -35.93 0.50
CA GLN A 39 -58.64 -36.84 -0.64
C GLN A 39 -57.40 -37.74 -0.62
N HIS A 40 -57.54 -38.92 -1.23
CA HIS A 40 -56.44 -39.88 -1.31
C HIS A 40 -55.20 -39.24 -1.96
N ASP A 41 -54.06 -39.33 -1.28
CA ASP A 41 -52.76 -38.84 -1.74
C ASP A 41 -52.60 -37.30 -1.81
N ASN A 42 -53.45 -36.53 -1.11
CA ASN A 42 -53.37 -35.07 -1.03
C ASN A 42 -53.18 -34.39 -2.41
N PRO A 43 -54.13 -34.58 -3.35
CA PRO A 43 -54.02 -34.12 -4.72
C PRO A 43 -54.14 -32.60 -4.84
N ILE A 44 -53.56 -32.05 -5.90
CA ILE A 44 -53.77 -30.66 -6.33
C ILE A 44 -55.25 -30.49 -6.74
N VAL A 45 -55.92 -29.55 -6.10
CA VAL A 45 -57.32 -29.17 -6.37
C VAL A 45 -57.43 -27.78 -6.99
N TRP A 46 -56.37 -26.99 -6.98
CA TRP A 46 -56.29 -25.69 -7.67
C TRP A 46 -54.83 -25.28 -7.90
N ALA A 47 -54.58 -24.57 -9.01
CA ALA A 47 -53.29 -23.94 -9.32
C ALA A 47 -53.52 -22.66 -10.12
N ASN A 48 -52.68 -21.63 -9.93
CA ASN A 48 -52.75 -20.41 -10.74
C ASN A 48 -51.93 -20.50 -12.04
N GLU A 49 -52.13 -19.51 -12.92
CA GLU A 49 -51.44 -19.44 -14.21
C GLU A 49 -49.91 -19.33 -14.06
N ALA A 50 -49.43 -18.69 -13.00
CA ALA A 50 -48.00 -18.60 -12.70
C ALA A 50 -47.38 -19.98 -12.41
N PHE A 51 -48.09 -20.88 -11.71
CA PHE A 51 -47.63 -22.25 -11.47
C PHE A 51 -47.63 -23.10 -12.75
N LEU A 52 -48.68 -23.00 -13.56
CA LEU A 52 -48.75 -23.68 -14.85
C LEU A 52 -47.62 -23.21 -15.77
N SER A 53 -47.38 -21.90 -15.81
CA SER A 53 -46.28 -21.30 -16.60
C SER A 53 -44.90 -21.72 -16.11
N LEU A 54 -44.67 -21.75 -14.79
CA LEU A 54 -43.39 -22.16 -14.20
C LEU A 54 -43.06 -23.62 -14.53
N THR A 55 -44.05 -24.51 -14.40
CA THR A 55 -43.84 -25.96 -14.52
C THR A 55 -44.01 -26.48 -15.95
N GLY A 56 -44.70 -25.73 -16.81
CA GLY A 56 -45.01 -26.09 -18.19
C GLY A 56 -46.11 -27.14 -18.35
N TYR A 57 -46.77 -27.56 -17.27
CA TYR A 57 -47.90 -28.48 -17.33
C TYR A 57 -49.23 -27.75 -17.55
N ALA A 58 -50.14 -28.37 -18.30
CA ALA A 58 -51.52 -27.94 -18.38
C ALA A 58 -52.31 -28.35 -17.13
N TRP A 59 -53.41 -27.66 -16.85
CA TRP A 59 -54.26 -27.94 -15.69
C TRP A 59 -54.74 -29.40 -15.66
N GLU A 60 -55.13 -29.94 -16.82
CA GLU A 60 -55.62 -31.31 -16.98
C GLU A 60 -54.56 -32.37 -16.66
N GLU A 61 -53.28 -32.00 -16.72
CA GLU A 61 -52.15 -32.89 -16.46
C GLU A 61 -51.73 -32.94 -14.98
N ILE A 62 -52.15 -31.94 -14.18
CA ILE A 62 -51.78 -31.79 -12.76
C ILE A 62 -52.96 -31.95 -11.80
N SER A 63 -54.18 -31.60 -12.24
CA SER A 63 -55.39 -31.71 -11.42
C SER A 63 -55.58 -33.14 -10.93
N GLY A 64 -55.81 -33.33 -9.64
CA GLY A 64 -56.01 -34.66 -9.06
C GLY A 64 -54.71 -35.44 -8.80
N ARG A 65 -53.53 -34.89 -9.10
CA ARG A 65 -52.23 -35.53 -8.82
C ARG A 65 -51.55 -34.87 -7.64
N ASN A 66 -50.68 -35.62 -6.96
CA ASN A 66 -49.83 -35.04 -5.93
C ASN A 66 -48.65 -34.25 -6.53
N CYS A 67 -48.31 -33.10 -5.92
CA CYS A 67 -47.20 -32.23 -6.34
C CYS A 67 -45.84 -32.94 -6.46
N ARG A 68 -45.65 -34.11 -5.83
CA ARG A 68 -44.41 -34.89 -5.97
C ARG A 68 -44.09 -35.32 -7.40
N MET A 69 -45.05 -35.21 -8.33
CA MET A 69 -44.81 -35.44 -9.76
C MET A 69 -43.71 -34.54 -10.35
N LEU A 70 -43.41 -33.39 -9.73
CA LEU A 70 -42.32 -32.50 -10.14
C LEU A 70 -40.95 -32.95 -9.63
N GLN A 71 -40.87 -33.99 -8.79
CA GLN A 71 -39.60 -34.52 -8.27
C GLN A 71 -38.93 -35.42 -9.31
N GLY A 72 -37.61 -35.55 -9.25
CA GLY A 72 -36.83 -36.37 -10.16
C GLY A 72 -35.47 -36.77 -9.58
N PRO A 73 -34.51 -37.18 -10.43
CA PRO A 73 -33.27 -37.82 -9.98
C PRO A 73 -32.41 -37.00 -9.01
N GLU A 74 -32.35 -35.67 -9.18
CA GLU A 74 -31.55 -34.77 -8.35
C GLU A 74 -32.33 -34.21 -7.14
N THR A 75 -33.59 -34.57 -6.97
CA THR A 75 -34.37 -34.13 -5.82
C THR A 75 -33.84 -34.80 -4.54
N ASP A 76 -33.33 -34.00 -3.60
CA ASP A 76 -32.79 -34.51 -2.33
C ASP A 76 -33.86 -35.28 -1.52
N PRO A 77 -33.68 -36.60 -1.29
CA PRO A 77 -34.64 -37.39 -0.52
C PRO A 77 -34.78 -36.92 0.94
N ARG A 78 -33.76 -36.24 1.50
CA ARG A 78 -33.85 -35.65 2.85
C ARG A 78 -34.81 -34.47 2.87
N ALA A 79 -34.72 -33.59 1.87
CA ALA A 79 -35.67 -32.48 1.70
C ALA A 79 -37.11 -32.99 1.54
N VAL A 80 -37.31 -34.01 0.70
CA VAL A 80 -38.63 -34.64 0.52
C VAL A 80 -39.19 -35.21 1.82
N ARG A 81 -38.35 -35.87 2.64
CA ARG A 81 -38.77 -36.35 3.97
C ARG A 81 -39.20 -35.22 4.90
N ARG A 82 -38.43 -34.13 5.00
CA ARG A 82 -38.81 -32.96 5.81
C ARG A 82 -40.15 -32.38 5.40
N LEU A 83 -40.38 -32.24 4.08
CA LEU A 83 -41.65 -31.77 3.54
C LEU A 83 -42.80 -32.71 3.93
N ARG A 84 -42.62 -34.03 3.76
CA ARG A 84 -43.62 -35.03 4.15
C ARG A 84 -43.95 -34.96 5.64
N ASP A 85 -42.93 -34.90 6.50
CA ASP A 85 -43.10 -34.87 7.95
C ASP A 85 -43.83 -33.60 8.41
N ALA A 86 -43.56 -32.45 7.78
CA ALA A 86 -44.27 -31.20 8.05
C ALA A 86 -45.74 -31.26 7.63
N VAL A 87 -46.03 -31.82 6.45
CA VAL A 87 -47.42 -32.00 5.96
C VAL A 87 -48.19 -32.97 6.87
N ILE A 88 -47.59 -34.10 7.26
CA ILE A 88 -48.21 -35.06 8.19
C ILE A 88 -48.48 -34.41 9.56
N ALA A 89 -47.53 -33.61 10.06
CA ALA A 89 -47.66 -32.92 11.34
C ALA A 89 -48.59 -31.69 11.28
N GLY A 90 -49.10 -31.31 10.11
CA GLY A 90 -49.91 -30.10 9.96
C GLY A 90 -49.16 -28.82 10.31
N ARG A 91 -47.86 -28.72 9.99
CA ARG A 91 -47.02 -27.56 10.29
C ARG A 91 -46.58 -26.84 9.02
N PRO A 92 -46.43 -25.50 9.06
CA PRO A 92 -45.84 -24.76 7.95
C PRO A 92 -44.37 -25.14 7.75
N ILE A 93 -43.91 -25.12 6.50
CA ILE A 93 -42.51 -25.35 6.14
C ILE A 93 -42.10 -24.46 4.96
N GLU A 94 -40.90 -23.92 5.05
CA GLU A 94 -40.17 -23.35 3.91
C GLU A 94 -39.05 -24.31 3.53
N ILE A 95 -38.94 -24.62 2.23
CA ILE A 95 -37.99 -25.60 1.75
C ILE A 95 -37.57 -25.32 0.31
N GLU A 96 -36.31 -25.58 0.02
CA GLU A 96 -35.75 -25.55 -1.32
C GLU A 96 -35.41 -26.98 -1.76
N LEU A 97 -35.85 -27.36 -2.97
CA LEU A 97 -35.52 -28.65 -3.55
C LEU A 97 -35.53 -28.58 -5.08
N VAL A 98 -34.83 -29.50 -5.73
CA VAL A 98 -34.82 -29.59 -7.20
C VAL A 98 -36.14 -30.18 -7.69
N ASN A 99 -36.79 -29.49 -8.60
CA ASN A 99 -37.93 -29.97 -9.37
C ASN A 99 -37.65 -29.96 -10.86
N TYR A 100 -38.51 -30.64 -11.62
CA TYR A 100 -38.42 -30.79 -13.06
C TYR A 100 -39.69 -30.25 -13.70
N ARG A 101 -39.50 -29.46 -14.75
CA ARG A 101 -40.58 -29.00 -15.63
C ARG A 101 -41.04 -30.14 -16.54
N LYS A 102 -42.16 -29.93 -17.23
CA LYS A 102 -42.70 -30.86 -18.23
C LYS A 102 -41.68 -31.24 -19.32
N ASP A 103 -40.84 -30.29 -19.74
CA ASP A 103 -39.79 -30.51 -20.74
C ASP A 103 -38.56 -31.25 -20.21
N GLY A 104 -38.54 -31.60 -18.92
CA GLY A 104 -37.44 -32.28 -18.25
C GLY A 104 -36.34 -31.35 -17.74
N THR A 105 -36.45 -30.04 -17.93
CA THR A 105 -35.48 -29.08 -17.36
C THR A 105 -35.63 -29.03 -15.84
N SER A 106 -34.52 -29.12 -15.12
CA SER A 106 -34.51 -28.95 -13.67
C SER A 106 -34.54 -27.48 -13.27
N PHE A 107 -35.11 -27.20 -12.11
CA PHE A 107 -35.08 -25.89 -11.45
C PHE A 107 -35.06 -26.03 -9.93
N TRP A 108 -34.42 -25.08 -9.27
CA TRP A 108 -34.47 -24.96 -7.82
C TRP A 108 -35.81 -24.35 -7.41
N ASN A 109 -36.67 -25.16 -6.82
CA ASN A 109 -37.96 -24.73 -6.33
C ASN A 109 -37.87 -24.36 -4.85
N GLY A 110 -37.86 -23.06 -4.56
CA GLY A 110 -38.08 -22.55 -3.22
C GLY A 110 -39.57 -22.47 -2.95
N MET A 111 -40.08 -23.26 -2.01
CA MET A 111 -41.51 -23.31 -1.71
C MET A 111 -41.82 -23.11 -0.23
N THR A 112 -42.89 -22.36 0.02
CA THR A 112 -43.57 -22.32 1.30
C THR A 112 -44.80 -23.20 1.22
N VAL A 113 -45.04 -24.04 2.22
CA VAL A 113 -46.23 -24.90 2.33
C VAL A 113 -46.84 -24.67 3.70
N ALA A 114 -48.14 -24.40 3.77
CA ALA A 114 -48.80 -24.20 5.05
C ALA A 114 -50.25 -24.72 5.05
N PRO A 115 -50.72 -25.26 6.19
CA PRO A 115 -52.07 -25.77 6.34
C PRO A 115 -53.08 -24.62 6.37
N VAL A 116 -54.22 -24.84 5.72
CA VAL A 116 -55.42 -24.00 5.79
C VAL A 116 -56.43 -24.71 6.67
N HIS A 117 -56.91 -24.02 7.71
CA HIS A 117 -57.84 -24.57 8.69
C HIS A 117 -59.26 -24.03 8.46
N ASP A 118 -60.27 -24.82 8.79
CA ASP A 118 -61.64 -24.34 8.94
C ASP A 118 -61.89 -23.71 10.32
N GLU A 119 -63.12 -23.25 10.54
CA GLU A 119 -63.56 -22.65 11.81
C GLU A 119 -63.47 -23.61 13.01
N THR A 120 -63.44 -24.93 12.74
CA THR A 120 -63.30 -25.97 13.78
C THR A 120 -61.83 -26.29 14.10
N GLY A 121 -60.89 -25.66 13.39
CA GLY A 121 -59.46 -25.92 13.52
C GLY A 121 -58.98 -27.17 12.77
N GLN A 122 -59.82 -27.76 11.91
CA GLN A 122 -59.42 -28.90 11.08
C GLN A 122 -58.74 -28.43 9.80
N ILE A 123 -57.68 -29.13 9.38
CA ILE A 123 -56.99 -28.84 8.12
C ILE A 123 -57.90 -29.24 6.95
N VAL A 124 -58.30 -28.25 6.15
CA VAL A 124 -59.12 -28.46 4.96
C VAL A 124 -58.32 -28.45 3.67
N HIS A 125 -57.21 -27.73 3.63
CA HIS A 125 -56.31 -27.66 2.47
C HIS A 125 -54.87 -27.42 2.91
N PHE A 126 -53.93 -27.62 1.99
CA PHE A 126 -52.60 -27.00 2.07
C PHE A 126 -52.45 -26.01 0.94
N TYR A 127 -52.02 -24.79 1.27
CA TYR A 127 -51.57 -23.85 0.25
C TYR A 127 -50.06 -23.95 0.10
N SER A 128 -49.56 -23.75 -1.11
CA SER A 128 -48.14 -23.61 -1.36
C SER A 128 -47.85 -22.50 -2.36
N ALA A 129 -46.83 -21.70 -2.08
CA ALA A 129 -46.27 -20.70 -2.98
C ALA A 129 -44.85 -21.12 -3.38
N GLN A 130 -44.49 -20.97 -4.65
CA GLN A 130 -43.20 -21.39 -5.20
C GLN A 130 -42.44 -20.24 -5.87
N ALA A 131 -41.11 -20.36 -5.91
CA ALA A 131 -40.21 -19.46 -6.61
C ALA A 131 -39.11 -20.25 -7.32
N ASP A 132 -38.81 -19.88 -8.57
CA ASP A 132 -37.65 -20.41 -9.29
C ASP A 132 -36.37 -19.71 -8.83
N MET A 133 -35.58 -20.42 -8.03
CA MET A 133 -34.33 -19.95 -7.45
C MET A 133 -33.12 -20.30 -8.31
N THR A 134 -33.30 -20.88 -9.50
CA THR A 134 -32.20 -21.38 -10.35
C THR A 134 -31.24 -20.26 -10.75
N GLY A 135 -31.74 -19.07 -11.10
CA GLY A 135 -30.92 -17.92 -11.45
C GLY A 135 -30.03 -17.44 -10.31
N LYS A 136 -30.55 -17.47 -9.07
CA LYS A 136 -29.81 -17.10 -7.85
C LYS A 136 -28.62 -18.04 -7.64
N TYR A 137 -28.87 -19.36 -7.64
CA TYR A 137 -27.79 -20.35 -7.44
C TYR A 137 -26.74 -20.31 -8.56
N ARG A 138 -27.15 -20.13 -9.83
CA ARG A 138 -26.19 -20.00 -10.93
C ARG A 138 -25.28 -18.78 -10.76
N THR A 139 -25.85 -17.66 -10.32
CA THR A 139 -25.08 -16.43 -10.07
C THR A 139 -24.13 -16.62 -8.90
N GLU A 140 -24.57 -17.26 -7.83
CA GLU A 140 -23.75 -17.53 -6.64
C GLU A 140 -22.55 -18.43 -6.95
N VAL A 141 -22.75 -19.50 -7.73
CA VAL A 141 -21.66 -20.38 -8.20
C VAL A 141 -20.69 -19.60 -9.10
N ALA A 142 -21.21 -18.86 -10.08
CA ALA A 142 -20.35 -18.08 -11.00
C ALA A 142 -19.55 -16.99 -10.27
N MET A 143 -20.13 -16.35 -9.26
CA MET A 143 -19.43 -15.36 -8.42
C MET A 143 -18.31 -16.01 -7.62
N LYS A 144 -18.56 -17.20 -7.04
CA LYS A 144 -17.54 -17.94 -6.32
C LYS A 144 -16.38 -18.34 -7.24
N ASP A 145 -16.67 -18.90 -8.41
CA ASP A 145 -15.63 -19.31 -9.37
C ASP A 145 -14.80 -18.10 -9.85
N ALA A 146 -15.45 -16.96 -10.09
CA ALA A 146 -14.77 -15.72 -10.48
C ALA A 146 -13.91 -15.15 -9.34
N HIS A 147 -14.35 -15.28 -8.10
CA HIS A 147 -13.59 -14.88 -6.91
C HIS A 147 -12.34 -15.75 -6.75
N ASP A 148 -12.48 -17.07 -6.81
CA ASP A 148 -11.37 -18.02 -6.68
C ASP A 148 -10.29 -17.78 -7.78
N GLU A 149 -10.71 -17.52 -9.02
CA GLU A 149 -9.79 -17.17 -10.12
C GLU A 149 -9.10 -15.81 -9.90
N LEU A 150 -9.82 -14.82 -9.37
CA LEU A 150 -9.24 -13.52 -9.05
C LEU A 150 -8.19 -13.65 -7.93
N GLU A 151 -8.48 -14.40 -6.87
CA GLU A 151 -7.53 -14.63 -5.79
C GLU A 151 -6.25 -15.30 -6.30
N ARG A 152 -6.38 -16.31 -7.16
CA ARG A 152 -5.24 -16.97 -7.81
C ARG A 152 -4.38 -15.97 -8.59
N ARG A 153 -5.01 -15.14 -9.43
CA ARG A 153 -4.32 -14.11 -10.23
C ARG A 153 -3.62 -13.07 -9.37
N VAL A 154 -4.27 -12.60 -8.30
CA VAL A 154 -3.68 -11.64 -7.35
C VAL A 154 -2.47 -12.27 -6.66
N GLY A 155 -2.56 -13.54 -6.26
CA GLY A 155 -1.44 -14.29 -5.69
C GLY A 155 -0.24 -14.37 -6.62
N GLU A 156 -0.47 -14.75 -7.88
CA GLU A 156 0.58 -14.83 -8.92
C GLU A 156 1.22 -13.48 -9.22
N GLN A 157 0.42 -12.43 -9.38
CA GLN A 157 0.92 -11.07 -9.61
C GLN A 157 1.72 -10.56 -8.42
N THR A 158 1.26 -10.83 -7.19
CA THR A 158 1.95 -10.41 -5.97
C THR A 158 3.31 -11.10 -5.86
N ALA A 159 3.39 -12.41 -6.14
CA ALA A 159 4.64 -13.15 -6.15
C ALA A 159 5.62 -12.63 -7.22
N HIS A 160 5.12 -12.38 -8.43
CA HIS A 160 5.93 -11.83 -9.52
C HIS A 160 6.47 -10.43 -9.20
N LEU A 161 5.64 -9.54 -8.63
CA LEU A 161 6.06 -8.20 -8.23
C LEU A 161 7.12 -8.23 -7.13
N ARG A 162 6.98 -9.13 -6.14
CA ARG A 162 7.98 -9.31 -5.09
C ARG A 162 9.32 -9.77 -5.66
N ALA A 163 9.32 -10.78 -6.53
CA ALA A 163 10.54 -11.26 -7.18
C ALA A 163 11.21 -10.16 -8.02
N ALA A 164 10.43 -9.39 -8.78
CA ALA A 164 10.94 -8.27 -9.57
C ALA A 164 11.54 -7.17 -8.68
N LEU A 165 10.93 -6.89 -7.52
CA LEU A 165 11.43 -5.92 -6.55
C LEU A 165 12.75 -6.39 -5.94
N GLU A 166 12.83 -7.64 -5.49
CA GLU A 166 14.07 -8.23 -4.94
C GLU A 166 15.21 -8.18 -5.96
N GLN A 167 14.93 -8.55 -7.21
CA GLN A 167 15.91 -8.46 -8.30
C GLN A 167 16.39 -7.02 -8.53
N LYS A 168 15.46 -6.04 -8.56
CA LYS A 168 15.82 -4.64 -8.73
C LYS A 168 16.69 -4.12 -7.58
N THR A 169 16.38 -4.49 -6.34
CA THR A 169 17.16 -4.11 -5.17
C THR A 169 18.55 -4.73 -5.20
N ALA A 170 18.68 -6.01 -5.57
CA ALA A 170 19.97 -6.67 -5.71
C ALA A 170 20.85 -6.00 -6.78
N LEU A 171 20.26 -5.62 -7.92
CA LEU A 171 20.97 -4.89 -8.98
C LEU A 171 21.44 -3.50 -8.51
N LEU A 172 20.64 -2.78 -7.73
CA LEU A 172 21.04 -1.50 -7.15
C LEU A 172 22.23 -1.65 -6.20
N HIS A 173 22.22 -2.68 -5.35
CA HIS A 173 23.35 -2.99 -4.47
C HIS A 173 24.61 -3.36 -5.26
N GLU A 174 24.48 -4.11 -6.37
CA GLU A 174 25.62 -4.45 -7.23
C GLU A 174 26.21 -3.20 -7.91
N VAL A 175 25.36 -2.32 -8.43
CA VAL A 175 25.79 -1.04 -8.99
C VAL A 175 26.51 -0.22 -7.94
N ASP A 176 25.99 -0.18 -6.70
CA ASP A 176 26.61 0.59 -5.63
C ASP A 176 28.05 0.13 -5.34
N HIS A 177 28.21 -1.18 -5.13
CA HIS A 177 29.51 -1.80 -4.92
C HIS A 177 30.48 -1.53 -6.07
N ARG A 178 30.01 -1.57 -7.32
CA ARG A 178 30.84 -1.29 -8.49
C ARG A 178 31.27 0.17 -8.57
N VAL A 179 30.38 1.11 -8.28
CA VAL A 179 30.74 2.54 -8.28
C VAL A 179 31.78 2.83 -7.19
N LYS A 180 31.57 2.31 -5.98
CA LYS A 180 32.56 2.42 -4.89
C LYS A 180 33.93 1.85 -5.30
N ASN A 181 33.96 0.64 -5.86
CA ASN A 181 35.19 0.01 -6.31
C ASN A 181 35.89 0.85 -7.40
N ASN A 182 35.14 1.40 -8.35
CA ASN A 182 35.69 2.25 -9.41
C ASN A 182 36.27 3.55 -8.86
N LEU A 183 35.57 4.23 -7.93
CA LEU A 183 36.08 5.43 -7.27
C LEU A 183 37.37 5.15 -6.50
N GLN A 184 37.45 4.00 -5.81
CA GLN A 184 38.66 3.59 -5.10
C GLN A 184 39.85 3.34 -6.03
N VAL A 185 39.63 2.70 -7.19
CA VAL A 185 40.68 2.49 -8.20
C VAL A 185 41.18 3.82 -8.75
N ILE A 186 40.28 4.75 -9.08
CA ILE A 186 40.67 6.07 -9.61
C ILE A 186 41.46 6.84 -8.56
N SER A 187 41.01 6.87 -7.29
CA SER A 187 41.73 7.54 -6.21
C SER A 187 43.12 6.94 -6.00
N SER A 188 43.25 5.61 -6.02
CA SER A 188 44.53 4.91 -5.90
C SER A 188 45.51 5.26 -7.03
N LEU A 189 45.02 5.34 -8.27
CA LEU A 189 45.83 5.75 -9.43
C LEU A 189 46.29 7.20 -9.31
N MET A 190 45.41 8.11 -8.86
CA MET A 190 45.76 9.51 -8.61
C MET A 190 46.84 9.63 -7.54
N LEU A 191 46.70 8.93 -6.41
CA LEU A 191 47.71 8.90 -5.34
C LEU A 191 49.04 8.30 -5.82
N LEU A 192 49.00 7.22 -6.61
CA LEU A 192 50.21 6.61 -7.17
C LEU A 192 50.93 7.56 -8.13
N LYS A 193 50.18 8.30 -8.96
CA LYS A 193 50.73 9.31 -9.87
C LYS A 193 51.29 10.51 -9.08
N ALA A 194 50.59 10.97 -8.04
CA ALA A 194 51.02 12.05 -7.17
C ALA A 194 52.36 11.72 -6.46
N ARG A 195 52.53 10.47 -6.00
CA ARG A 195 53.79 10.00 -5.38
C ARG A 195 54.99 10.09 -6.31
N ARG A 196 54.80 9.88 -7.61
CA ARG A 196 55.86 9.94 -8.64
C ARG A 196 56.03 11.31 -9.28
N THR A 197 55.18 12.28 -8.93
CA THR A 197 55.22 13.63 -9.49
C THR A 197 56.10 14.52 -8.59
N PRO A 198 57.01 15.34 -9.16
CA PRO A 198 57.79 16.30 -8.38
C PRO A 198 56.91 17.25 -7.57
N ARG A 199 57.41 17.78 -6.44
CA ARG A 199 56.68 18.79 -5.66
C ARG A 199 56.39 20.02 -6.53
N GLY A 200 55.17 20.51 -6.45
CA GLY A 200 54.65 21.61 -7.24
C GLY A 200 53.17 21.43 -7.55
N GLU A 201 52.60 22.38 -8.29
CA GLU A 201 51.17 22.50 -8.58
C GLU A 201 50.54 21.20 -9.12
N ALA A 202 51.24 20.48 -10.00
CA ALA A 202 50.75 19.23 -10.57
C ALA A 202 50.58 18.11 -9.52
N LYS A 203 51.46 18.04 -8.52
CA LYS A 203 51.33 17.07 -7.43
C LYS A 203 50.18 17.43 -6.50
N ASP A 204 50.04 18.71 -6.17
CA ASP A 204 48.98 19.21 -5.31
C ASP A 204 47.60 19.03 -5.97
N ALA A 205 47.50 19.26 -7.28
CA ALA A 205 46.28 19.01 -8.05
C ALA A 205 45.87 17.53 -8.04
N LEU A 206 46.81 16.61 -8.26
CA LEU A 206 46.54 15.17 -8.22
C LEU A 206 46.12 14.68 -6.84
N GLN A 207 46.74 15.22 -5.78
CA GLN A 207 46.38 14.89 -4.42
C GLN A 207 44.97 15.42 -4.07
N GLY A 208 44.67 16.67 -4.43
CA GLY A 208 43.33 17.23 -4.26
C GLY A 208 42.26 16.49 -5.07
N MET A 209 42.57 15.97 -6.26
CA MET A 209 41.65 15.09 -6.99
C MET A 209 41.37 13.78 -6.26
N ALA A 210 42.38 13.16 -5.64
CA ALA A 210 42.20 11.93 -4.88
C ALA A 210 41.35 12.14 -3.62
N GLU A 211 41.58 13.26 -2.92
CA GLU A 211 40.83 13.66 -1.70
C GLU A 211 39.34 13.89 -2.04
N ARG A 212 39.02 14.60 -3.13
CA ARG A 212 37.64 14.79 -3.63
C ARG A 212 36.93 13.49 -3.98
N ILE A 213 37.63 12.56 -4.64
CA ILE A 213 37.08 11.24 -4.99
C ILE A 213 36.80 10.43 -3.72
N GLY A 214 37.66 10.58 -2.69
CA GLY A 214 37.43 10.02 -1.36
C GLY A 214 36.12 10.52 -0.74
N ALA A 215 35.92 11.83 -0.71
CA ALA A 215 34.68 12.45 -0.21
C ALA A 215 33.44 11.93 -0.95
N LEU A 216 33.49 11.83 -2.29
CA LEU A 216 32.39 11.28 -3.09
C LEU A 216 32.14 9.79 -2.78
N SER A 217 33.19 9.01 -2.54
CA SER A 217 33.06 7.61 -2.14
C SER A 217 32.41 7.44 -0.78
N THR A 218 32.62 8.37 0.16
CA THR A 218 31.97 8.38 1.48
C THR A 218 30.49 8.70 1.35
N VAL A 219 30.13 9.74 0.59
CA VAL A 219 28.72 10.06 0.29
C VAL A 219 28.01 8.87 -0.33
N HIS A 220 28.64 8.23 -1.31
CA HIS A 220 28.07 7.09 -2.00
C HIS A 220 27.81 5.91 -1.05
N ARG A 221 28.74 5.63 -0.12
CA ARG A 221 28.53 4.63 0.93
C ARG A 221 27.32 4.99 1.80
N MET A 222 27.21 6.25 2.23
CA MET A 222 26.15 6.67 3.15
C MET A 222 24.75 6.68 2.49
N LEU A 223 24.65 7.05 1.21
CA LEU A 223 23.39 7.04 0.46
C LEU A 223 22.78 5.65 0.29
N TYR A 224 23.58 4.60 0.33
CA TYR A 224 23.16 3.23 0.02
C TYR A 224 23.42 2.20 1.13
N SER A 225 24.03 2.61 2.25
CA SER A 225 24.30 1.72 3.40
C SER A 225 23.09 1.54 4.34
N THR A 226 22.06 2.39 4.21
CA THR A 226 20.84 2.35 5.01
C THR A 226 19.68 2.20 4.04
N GLY A 227 18.78 1.24 4.25
CA GLY A 227 17.69 0.89 3.33
C GLY A 227 16.67 2.00 3.02
N ASP A 228 16.94 3.25 3.38
CA ASP A 228 16.19 4.44 3.01
C ASP A 228 17.03 5.31 2.06
N VAL A 229 17.03 4.92 0.78
CA VAL A 229 17.73 5.57 -0.35
C VAL A 229 17.27 7.03 -0.58
N THR A 230 16.29 7.51 0.19
CA THR A 230 15.63 8.80 -0.05
C THR A 230 16.24 9.96 0.74
N ARG A 231 17.06 9.71 1.77
CA ARG A 231 17.51 10.75 2.69
C ARG A 231 18.97 10.60 3.12
N PHE A 232 19.75 11.66 2.93
CA PHE A 232 21.13 11.79 3.39
C PHE A 232 21.16 12.74 4.60
N ASP A 233 21.68 12.31 5.75
CA ASP A 233 21.88 13.22 6.89
C ASP A 233 23.24 13.92 6.77
N LEU A 234 23.19 15.25 6.65
CA LEU A 234 24.39 16.09 6.57
C LEU A 234 25.26 16.00 7.83
N ARG A 235 24.66 15.80 9.02
CA ARG A 235 25.41 15.69 10.28
C ARG A 235 26.30 14.46 10.28
N GLU A 236 25.74 13.30 9.95
CA GLU A 236 26.48 12.03 9.93
C GLU A 236 27.68 12.11 9.00
N PHE A 237 27.52 12.73 7.82
CA PHE A 237 28.63 12.94 6.89
C PHE A 237 29.68 13.90 7.43
N ALA A 238 29.24 15.02 8.01
CA ALA A 238 30.15 16.02 8.55
C ALA A 238 30.98 15.47 9.72
N ASP A 239 30.39 14.64 10.58
CA ASP A 239 31.08 13.99 11.71
C ASP A 239 32.16 13.01 11.21
N ASP A 240 31.84 12.16 10.23
CA ASP A 240 32.79 11.27 9.55
C ASP A 240 33.94 12.08 8.91
N PHE A 241 33.59 13.15 8.17
CA PHE A 241 34.55 13.99 7.46
C PHE A 241 35.48 14.76 8.41
N VAL A 242 34.94 15.37 9.46
CA VAL A 242 35.72 16.12 10.46
C VAL A 242 36.66 15.19 11.21
N SER A 243 36.20 13.97 11.54
CA SER A 243 37.05 12.96 12.17
C SER A 243 38.24 12.58 11.27
N GLU A 244 38.00 12.39 9.97
CA GLU A 244 39.06 12.11 8.99
C GLU A 244 40.02 13.30 8.83
N LEU A 245 39.48 14.52 8.79
CA LEU A 245 40.27 15.74 8.67
C LEU A 245 41.19 15.93 9.88
N VAL A 246 40.67 15.78 11.10
CA VAL A 246 41.42 15.91 12.35
C VAL A 246 42.51 14.85 12.49
N ALA A 247 42.26 13.62 12.02
CA ALA A 247 43.26 12.55 12.07
C ALA A 247 44.53 12.86 11.25
N GLY A 248 44.44 13.76 10.26
CA GLY A 248 45.57 14.22 9.45
C GLY A 248 46.29 15.46 9.99
N LEU A 249 45.84 16.04 11.11
CA LEU A 249 46.31 17.32 11.64
C LEU A 249 47.11 17.19 12.93
N ASP A 250 47.97 18.18 13.18
CA ASP A 250 48.58 18.41 14.48
C ASP A 250 47.58 19.14 15.38
N THR A 251 46.89 18.39 16.24
CA THR A 251 45.79 18.89 17.09
C THR A 251 46.24 19.86 18.17
N ASP A 252 47.53 19.90 18.50
CA ASP A 252 48.07 20.88 19.44
C ASP A 252 48.19 22.27 18.78
N ARG A 253 48.11 22.33 17.45
CA ARG A 253 48.29 23.56 16.66
C ARG A 253 47.02 24.00 15.97
N THR A 254 46.28 23.07 15.36
CA THR A 254 45.06 23.38 14.61
C THR A 254 43.86 22.70 15.25
N ALA A 255 42.93 23.49 15.77
CA ALA A 255 41.68 22.99 16.31
C ALA A 255 40.58 23.07 15.24
N VAL A 256 39.83 21.98 15.05
CA VAL A 256 38.65 21.95 14.17
C VAL A 256 37.42 21.66 15.02
N SER A 257 36.39 22.49 14.91
CA SER A 257 35.10 22.29 15.59
C SER A 257 33.96 22.30 14.58
N ALA A 258 32.99 21.41 14.77
CA ALA A 258 31.82 21.29 13.90
C ALA A 258 30.52 21.35 14.71
N GLU A 259 29.60 22.23 14.30
CA GLU A 259 28.27 22.41 14.87
C GLU A 259 27.22 22.29 13.76
N ILE A 260 26.82 21.06 13.48
CA ILE A 260 25.98 20.71 12.32
C ILE A 260 24.62 20.22 12.81
N ASP A 261 23.53 20.83 12.38
CA ASP A 261 22.19 20.30 12.60
C ASP A 261 21.99 18.99 11.83
N SER A 262 21.16 18.08 12.36
CA SER A 262 20.72 16.90 11.61
C SER A 262 19.72 17.34 10.54
N ILE A 263 20.18 17.37 9.30
CA ILE A 263 19.46 17.95 8.14
C ILE A 263 19.41 16.89 7.05
N ALA A 264 18.21 16.37 6.79
CA ALA A 264 17.97 15.43 5.72
C ALA A 264 17.94 16.14 4.35
N VAL A 265 18.90 15.84 3.48
CA VAL A 265 18.97 16.34 2.11
C VAL A 265 18.69 15.23 1.10
N SER A 266 18.26 15.61 -0.11
CA SER A 266 18.04 14.66 -1.20
C SER A 266 19.36 14.05 -1.68
N ALA A 267 19.30 12.84 -2.25
CA ALA A 267 20.48 12.19 -2.84
C ALA A 267 21.16 13.06 -3.93
N ALA A 268 20.39 13.89 -4.63
CA ALA A 268 20.89 14.83 -5.64
C ALA A 268 21.72 15.97 -5.02
N MET A 269 21.42 16.39 -3.78
CA MET A 269 22.15 17.44 -3.06
C MET A 269 23.37 16.91 -2.30
N ALA A 270 23.38 15.62 -1.92
CA ALA A 270 24.40 15.03 -1.06
C ALA A 270 25.84 15.17 -1.61
N ALA A 271 26.08 14.75 -2.86
CA ALA A 271 27.41 14.82 -3.46
C ALA A 271 27.91 16.27 -3.66
N PRO A 272 27.10 17.20 -4.20
CA PRO A 272 27.42 18.64 -4.21
C PRO A 272 27.79 19.21 -2.84
N LEU A 273 26.99 18.97 -1.80
CA LEU A 273 27.23 19.52 -0.46
C LEU A 273 28.51 18.96 0.16
N ALA A 274 28.74 17.67 0.00
CA ALA A 274 29.97 17.02 0.48
C ALA A 274 31.23 17.56 -0.19
N LEU A 275 31.18 17.73 -1.51
CA LEU A 275 32.30 18.29 -2.26
C LEU A 275 32.58 19.73 -1.81
N MET A 276 31.54 20.52 -1.61
CA MET A 276 31.65 21.91 -1.14
C MET A 276 32.27 21.99 0.25
N LEU A 277 31.77 21.20 1.21
CA LEU A 277 32.31 21.13 2.57
C LEU A 277 33.77 20.69 2.56
N HIS A 278 34.09 19.66 1.77
CA HIS A 278 35.44 19.15 1.62
C HIS A 278 36.41 20.22 1.09
N GLU A 279 36.06 20.91 0.00
CA GLU A 279 36.90 21.97 -0.57
C GLU A 279 37.16 23.12 0.39
N LEU A 280 36.13 23.57 1.11
CA LEU A 280 36.26 24.73 1.99
C LEU A 280 37.09 24.41 3.23
N ALA A 281 36.81 23.27 3.86
CA ALA A 281 37.55 22.85 5.06
C ALA A 281 39.02 22.53 4.74
N THR A 282 39.31 21.84 3.63
CA THR A 282 40.69 21.52 3.24
C THR A 282 41.47 22.78 2.83
N ASN A 283 40.82 23.75 2.18
CA ASN A 283 41.45 25.04 1.88
C ASN A 283 41.77 25.83 3.16
N ALA A 284 40.86 25.86 4.13
CA ALA A 284 41.11 26.50 5.43
C ALA A 284 42.34 25.88 6.12
N VAL A 285 42.40 24.54 6.19
CA VAL A 285 43.57 23.82 6.74
C VAL A 285 44.87 24.18 6.02
N ARG A 286 44.86 24.15 4.68
CA ARG A 286 46.08 24.27 3.87
C ARG A 286 46.60 25.70 3.77
N HIS A 287 45.71 26.70 3.78
CA HIS A 287 46.05 28.08 3.42
C HIS A 287 45.87 29.09 4.55
N ALA A 288 44.98 28.85 5.52
CA ALA A 288 44.76 29.83 6.58
C ALA A 288 45.98 29.95 7.50
N PHE A 289 46.74 28.86 7.72
CA PHE A 289 47.80 28.75 8.73
C PHE A 289 49.22 28.60 8.15
N PRO A 290 49.79 29.62 7.46
CA PRO A 290 51.17 29.56 6.96
C PRO A 290 52.20 29.52 8.09
N ASP A 291 53.40 29.03 7.78
CA ASP A 291 54.52 28.82 8.72
C ASP A 291 54.12 28.02 9.97
N SER A 292 53.07 27.19 9.79
CA SER A 292 52.47 26.36 10.82
C SER A 292 51.99 27.16 12.05
N ARG A 293 51.55 28.40 11.88
CA ARG A 293 50.93 29.16 12.99
C ARG A 293 49.74 28.38 13.59
N PRO A 294 49.51 28.45 14.91
CA PRO A 294 48.35 27.82 15.50
C PRO A 294 47.05 28.56 15.11
N GLY A 295 45.93 27.86 15.19
CA GLY A 295 44.62 28.48 15.16
C GLY A 295 43.46 27.50 15.01
N ARG A 296 42.31 28.02 14.59
CA ARG A 296 41.03 27.33 14.68
C ARG A 296 40.24 27.42 13.39
N ILE A 297 39.57 26.32 13.05
CA ILE A 297 38.55 26.25 12.01
C ILE A 297 37.23 25.87 12.67
N THR A 298 36.18 26.59 12.36
CA THR A 298 34.81 26.32 12.80
C THR A 298 33.92 26.08 11.59
N ILE A 299 33.21 24.97 11.61
CA ILE A 299 32.25 24.56 10.59
C ILE A 299 30.89 24.54 11.26
N SER A 300 29.90 25.23 10.72
CA SER A 300 28.52 25.10 11.18
C SER A 300 27.56 24.99 10.03
N ALA A 301 26.46 24.28 10.26
CA ALA A 301 25.37 24.19 9.30
C ALA A 301 24.05 24.07 10.03
N GLN A 302 23.12 24.94 9.68
CA GLN A 302 21.84 25.08 10.36
C GLN A 302 20.72 25.19 9.34
N ARG A 303 19.55 24.72 9.74
CA ARG A 303 18.34 24.95 8.96
C ARG A 303 17.81 26.35 9.25
N SER A 304 17.49 27.08 8.19
CA SER A 304 16.89 28.42 8.21
C SER A 304 15.61 28.45 7.39
N ASP A 305 14.85 29.54 7.49
CA ASP A 305 13.61 29.74 6.71
C ASP A 305 13.88 29.74 5.20
N ASP A 306 15.06 30.22 4.78
CA ASP A 306 15.49 30.30 3.38
C ASP A 306 16.24 29.04 2.89
N GLY A 307 16.34 27.99 3.72
CA GLY A 307 16.98 26.72 3.39
C GLY A 307 18.14 26.35 4.33
N LEU A 308 19.16 25.69 3.80
CA LEU A 308 20.38 25.29 4.51
C LEU A 308 21.37 26.46 4.53
N ARG A 309 21.72 26.94 5.72
CA ARG A 309 22.81 27.90 5.92
C ARG A 309 24.04 27.15 6.42
N MET A 310 25.15 27.26 5.71
CA MET A 310 26.43 26.67 6.06
C MET A 310 27.48 27.78 6.20
N LEU A 311 28.29 27.68 7.26
CA LEU A 311 29.33 28.63 7.59
C LEU A 311 30.64 27.90 7.85
N ILE A 312 31.71 28.34 7.20
CA ILE A 312 33.08 27.90 7.48
C ILE A 312 33.89 29.13 7.82
N GLU A 313 34.52 29.13 8.99
CA GLU A 313 35.33 30.22 9.49
C GLU A 313 36.70 29.72 9.94
N ASP A 314 37.76 30.44 9.60
CA ASP A 314 39.09 30.28 10.17
C ASP A 314 39.54 31.57 10.86
N ASP A 315 40.40 31.48 11.87
CA ASP A 315 40.98 32.65 12.57
C ASP A 315 42.34 33.05 11.96
N GLY A 316 42.44 32.99 10.63
CA GLY A 316 43.70 33.05 9.93
C GLY A 316 44.21 34.31 9.29
N VAL A 317 45.11 34.12 8.31
CA VAL A 317 45.73 35.25 7.61
C VAL A 317 44.72 36.04 6.76
N GLY A 318 43.47 35.55 6.68
CA GLY A 318 42.39 36.18 5.93
C GLY A 318 42.57 36.05 4.43
N LEU A 319 41.63 36.64 3.69
CA LEU A 319 41.58 36.55 2.22
C LEU A 319 42.77 37.28 1.57
N ALA A 320 43.31 38.31 2.23
CA ALA A 320 44.40 39.15 1.72
C ALA A 320 45.80 38.69 2.16
N GLY A 321 45.92 37.90 3.23
CA GLY A 321 47.20 37.46 3.78
C GLY A 321 47.67 36.07 3.33
N GLY A 322 46.84 35.33 2.58
CA GLY A 322 47.21 34.05 1.98
C GLY A 322 48.12 34.22 0.75
N THR A 323 48.98 33.23 0.47
CA THR A 323 49.64 33.15 -0.84
C THR A 323 48.57 33.13 -1.94
N PRO A 324 48.70 33.92 -3.03
CA PRO A 324 47.75 33.88 -4.13
C PRO A 324 47.69 32.46 -4.65
N ASN A 325 46.55 31.79 -4.52
CA ASN A 325 46.39 30.44 -5.04
C ASN A 325 46.55 30.50 -6.57
N PRO A 326 47.61 29.93 -7.17
CA PRO A 326 47.92 30.15 -8.59
C PRO A 326 46.84 29.63 -9.55
N ALA A 327 45.91 28.79 -9.08
CA ALA A 327 44.94 28.11 -9.94
C ALA A 327 43.46 28.52 -9.78
N GLY A 328 43.04 29.18 -8.69
CA GLY A 328 41.64 29.60 -8.47
C GLY A 328 40.56 28.49 -8.54
N PHE A 329 40.97 27.24 -8.70
CA PHE A 329 40.10 26.14 -9.11
C PHE A 329 39.16 25.70 -8.00
N GLY A 330 39.65 25.58 -6.75
CA GLY A 330 38.82 25.20 -5.60
C GLY A 330 37.68 26.21 -5.34
N ARG A 331 37.99 27.51 -5.42
CA ARG A 331 36.98 28.57 -5.32
C ARG A 331 35.96 28.52 -6.47
N SER A 332 36.44 28.35 -7.71
CA SER A 332 35.57 28.22 -8.89
C SER A 332 34.67 26.98 -8.82
N LEU A 333 35.19 25.87 -8.27
CA LEU A 333 34.44 24.63 -8.05
C LEU A 333 33.33 24.84 -7.04
N VAL A 334 33.64 25.45 -5.88
CA VAL A 334 32.65 25.79 -4.85
C VAL A 334 31.56 26.70 -5.44
N GLU A 335 31.94 27.77 -6.16
CA GLU A 335 30.98 28.68 -6.81
C GLU A 335 30.10 27.97 -7.85
N MET A 336 30.67 27.04 -8.63
CA MET A 336 29.91 26.21 -9.58
C MET A 336 28.92 25.29 -8.88
N VAL A 337 29.33 24.63 -7.80
CA VAL A 337 28.50 23.71 -7.01
C VAL A 337 27.37 24.48 -6.30
N VAL A 338 27.66 25.63 -5.70
CA VAL A 338 26.65 26.51 -5.10
C VAL A 338 25.62 26.94 -6.15
N ARG A 339 26.06 27.33 -7.34
CA ARG A 339 25.16 27.68 -8.45
C ARG A 339 24.30 26.49 -8.91
N GLN A 340 24.87 25.29 -8.97
CA GLN A 340 24.13 24.07 -9.29
C GLN A 340 23.00 23.81 -8.28
N LEU A 341 23.27 24.07 -7.00
CA LEU A 341 22.30 23.98 -5.92
C LEU A 341 21.38 25.21 -5.80
N ARG A 342 21.49 26.16 -6.73
CA ARG A 342 20.73 27.43 -6.73
C ARG A 342 20.92 28.24 -5.44
N GLY A 343 22.06 28.06 -4.79
CA GLY A 343 22.44 28.78 -3.59
C GLY A 343 23.17 30.08 -3.88
N VAL A 344 23.54 30.75 -2.79
CA VAL A 344 24.35 31.98 -2.79
C VAL A 344 25.54 31.76 -1.87
N ILE A 345 26.69 32.33 -2.24
CA ILE A 345 27.92 32.27 -1.45
C ILE A 345 28.45 33.69 -1.22
N ALA A 346 28.88 33.97 0.01
CA ALA A 346 29.51 35.20 0.42
C ALA A 346 30.85 34.90 1.10
N TRP A 347 31.86 35.70 0.78
CA TRP A 347 33.20 35.63 1.36
C TRP A 347 33.46 36.93 2.09
N SER A 348 33.92 36.85 3.34
CA SER A 348 34.25 38.02 4.16
C SER A 348 35.54 37.81 4.94
N ASP A 349 36.30 38.88 5.14
CA ASP A 349 37.42 38.89 6.08
C ASP A 349 36.89 39.18 7.49
N VAL A 350 37.32 38.39 8.47
CA VAL A 350 36.87 38.49 9.87
C VAL A 350 37.98 38.92 10.84
N ALA A 351 39.18 39.24 10.32
CA ALA A 351 40.29 39.90 11.04
C ALA A 351 40.50 39.46 12.51
N PRO A 352 41.28 38.39 12.77
CA PRO A 352 42.00 37.58 11.78
C PRO A 352 41.08 36.53 11.15
N GLY A 353 41.18 36.36 9.84
CA GLY A 353 40.72 35.14 9.17
C GLY A 353 39.67 35.30 8.08
N THR A 354 39.23 34.16 7.57
CA THR A 354 38.26 34.10 6.47
C THR A 354 36.96 33.49 6.95
N ARG A 355 35.85 34.10 6.56
CA ARG A 355 34.51 33.55 6.72
C ARG A 355 33.90 33.30 5.34
N VAL A 356 33.38 32.09 5.16
CA VAL A 356 32.63 31.67 3.97
C VAL A 356 31.22 31.29 4.41
N GLU A 357 30.25 32.03 3.90
CA GLU A 357 28.84 31.81 4.19
C GLU A 357 28.12 31.36 2.93
N ILE A 358 27.36 30.27 3.05
CA ILE A 358 26.63 29.67 1.94
C ILE A 358 25.18 29.46 2.37
N LEU A 359 24.26 29.86 1.50
CA LEU A 359 22.84 29.62 1.65
C LEU A 359 22.36 28.78 0.47
N VAL A 360 21.79 27.61 0.73
CA VAL A 360 21.26 26.70 -0.29
C VAL A 360 19.78 26.43 -0.04
N PRO A 361 18.89 26.65 -1.01
CA PRO A 361 17.49 26.27 -0.86
C PRO A 361 17.35 24.75 -0.69
N LEU A 362 16.55 24.31 0.27
CA LEU A 362 16.23 22.90 0.48
C LEU A 362 15.04 22.50 -0.41
N ASP A 363 15.14 21.35 -1.06
CA ASP A 363 14.05 20.80 -1.87
C ASP A 363 12.85 20.38 -0.99
N ALA A 364 11.66 20.22 -1.59
CA ALA A 364 10.44 19.83 -0.87
C ALA A 364 10.58 18.53 -0.04
N ILE A 365 11.41 17.59 -0.49
CA ILE A 365 11.73 16.34 0.24
C ILE A 365 12.55 16.63 1.51
N SER A 366 13.44 17.61 1.44
CA SER A 366 14.30 18.06 2.54
C SER A 366 13.58 18.98 3.53
N LEU A 367 12.43 19.52 3.16
CA LEU A 367 11.62 20.39 4.02
C LEU A 367 10.67 19.64 4.96
N GLN A 368 10.39 18.35 4.74
CA GLN A 368 9.22 17.67 5.32
C GLN A 368 9.34 17.12 6.76
N SER A 369 10.51 17.02 7.42
CA SER A 369 10.57 16.64 8.85
C SER A 369 11.95 16.86 9.50
N PRO A 370 12.02 17.13 10.82
CA PRO A 370 13.21 16.83 11.62
C PRO A 370 13.43 15.31 11.67
N ILE A 371 14.68 14.84 11.70
CA ILE A 371 14.99 13.46 12.03
C ILE A 371 14.64 13.27 13.50
N THR A 372 13.44 12.79 13.80
CA THR A 372 13.11 12.34 15.15
C THR A 372 13.94 11.10 15.43
N ASP A 373 14.63 11.12 16.57
CA ASP A 373 15.46 10.05 17.10
C ASP A 373 14.80 8.68 16.91
N ARG A 374 15.58 7.69 16.46
CA ARG A 374 15.10 6.34 16.12
C ARG A 374 14.24 5.78 17.26
N ALA A 375 12.95 5.55 17.03
CA ALA A 375 12.20 4.63 17.87
C ALA A 375 12.85 3.24 17.76
N PRO A 376 13.11 2.53 18.88
CA PRO A 376 13.64 1.18 18.82
C PRO A 376 12.66 0.31 18.02
N GLY A 377 13.20 -0.45 17.06
CA GLY A 377 12.42 -1.35 16.22
C GLY A 377 11.66 -2.39 17.06
N PRO A 378 10.61 -3.01 16.51
CA PRO A 378 9.82 -3.98 17.25
C PRO A 378 10.70 -5.15 17.69
N GLU A 379 10.74 -5.41 19.00
CA GLU A 379 11.24 -6.66 19.56
C GLU A 379 10.39 -7.79 18.98
N TRP A 380 10.95 -8.50 18.01
CA TRP A 380 10.44 -9.79 17.61
C TRP A 380 10.75 -10.76 18.75
N ALA A 381 9.76 -11.02 19.59
CA ALA A 381 9.79 -12.16 20.49
C ALA A 381 9.95 -13.43 19.64
N SER A 382 11.13 -14.05 19.71
CA SER A 382 11.32 -15.41 19.22
C SER A 382 10.74 -16.42 20.21
N PRO A 383 10.18 -17.54 19.71
CA PRO A 383 9.55 -18.59 20.51
C PRO A 383 10.52 -19.43 21.34
#